data_AF-E7PSA4-F1
#
_entry.id   AF-E7PSA4-F1
#
_cell.length_a   1.000
_cell.length_b   1.000
_cell.length_c   1.000
_cell.angle_alpha   90.00
_cell.angle_beta   90.00
_cell.angle_gamma   90.00
#
_symmetry.space_group_name_H-M   'P 1'
#
loop_
_entity.id
_entity.type
_entity.pdbx_description
1 polymer ?
#
loop_
_entity_poly.entity_id
_entity_poly.type
_entity_poly.pdbx_seq_one_letter_code
_entity_poly.pdbx_strand_id
1 'polypeptide(L)'
;MKIKAPVITIDGPSGSGKGTVAGLLARKLGWCLLDSGALYRLLAFAARNHGVDLTNEEALKLLAAHLDVQFEATAAGQGQRIILEGEDVTHAIRNEQVGSGASQVASLPAVRDALLLRQRAFQEEPGLVADGRDMGTVVFPDAPLKIFLTASAEERARRRYLQLKAKGDDVSLSSLLDEICARDERDTQRAVAPLKPAHDAIQLDSTELSIEQVLERILSEIALRGIAG
;
A
#
# COMPACT_ATOMS: atom_id res chain seq x y z
N MET A 1 -30.40 0.20 -7.13
CA MET A 1 -28.94 0.43 -7.19
C MET A 1 -28.31 -0.40 -6.08
N LYS A 2 -27.31 -1.24 -6.37
CA LYS A 2 -26.52 -1.86 -5.28
C LYS A 2 -25.80 -0.72 -4.56
N ILE A 3 -26.02 -0.60 -3.25
CA ILE A 3 -25.21 0.28 -2.41
C ILE A 3 -23.78 -0.27 -2.53
N LYS A 4 -22.82 0.58 -2.92
CA LYS A 4 -21.42 0.18 -2.96
C LYS A 4 -20.90 0.20 -1.53
N ALA A 5 -20.20 -0.85 -1.14
CA ALA A 5 -19.58 -0.94 0.17
C ALA A 5 -18.70 0.29 0.45
N PRO A 6 -18.75 0.89 1.65
CA PRO A 6 -17.98 2.08 1.97
C PRO A 6 -16.47 1.82 1.91
N VAL A 7 -15.70 2.85 1.55
CA VAL A 7 -14.23 2.76 1.41
C VAL A 7 -13.55 3.80 2.28
N ILE A 8 -12.53 3.37 3.02
CA ILE A 8 -11.59 4.27 3.70
C ILE A 8 -10.25 4.16 2.98
N THR A 9 -9.74 5.26 2.45
CA THR A 9 -8.40 5.27 1.83
C THR A 9 -7.35 5.77 2.79
N ILE A 10 -6.17 5.15 2.77
CA ILE A 10 -4.98 5.56 3.52
C ILE A 10 -3.82 5.64 2.52
N ASP A 11 -3.54 6.85 2.06
CA ASP A 11 -2.45 7.15 1.12
C ASP A 11 -1.26 7.79 1.84
N GLY A 12 -0.07 7.72 1.25
CA GLY A 12 1.13 8.37 1.81
C GLY A 12 2.44 7.67 1.46
N PRO A 13 3.60 8.24 1.82
CA PRO A 13 4.92 7.74 1.45
C PRO A 13 5.29 6.39 2.09
N SER A 14 6.33 5.72 1.59
CA SER A 14 6.77 4.44 2.14
C SER A 14 7.23 4.60 3.60
N GLY A 15 6.91 3.65 4.47
CA GLY A 15 7.37 3.67 5.87
C GLY A 15 6.56 4.59 6.82
N SER A 16 5.53 5.29 6.36
CA SER A 16 4.67 6.13 7.23
C SER A 16 3.72 5.34 8.16
N GLY A 17 3.74 4.00 8.12
CA GLY A 17 2.91 3.15 8.99
C GLY A 17 1.55 2.74 8.42
N LYS A 18 1.24 3.12 7.17
CA LYS A 18 -0.06 2.85 6.51
C LYS A 18 -0.50 1.39 6.60
N GLY A 19 0.31 0.45 6.12
CA GLY A 19 -0.08 -0.97 6.11
C GLY A 19 -0.41 -1.51 7.50
N THR A 20 0.31 -1.06 8.53
CA THR A 20 0.01 -1.45 9.91
C THR A 20 -1.32 -0.88 10.38
N VAL A 21 -1.53 0.43 10.17
CA VAL A 21 -2.77 1.12 10.55
C VAL A 21 -3.97 0.59 9.77
N ALA A 22 -3.82 0.38 8.46
CA ALA A 22 -4.86 -0.17 7.58
C ALA A 22 -5.26 -1.58 8.01
N GLY A 23 -4.29 -2.46 8.30
CA GLY A 23 -4.57 -3.80 8.79
C GLY A 23 -5.22 -3.82 10.19
N LEU A 24 -4.84 -2.91 11.08
CA LEU A 24 -5.51 -2.75 12.38
C LEU A 24 -6.94 -2.24 12.21
N LEU A 25 -7.15 -1.25 11.34
CA LEU A 25 -8.44 -0.65 11.08
C LEU A 25 -9.42 -1.63 10.44
N ALA A 26 -8.99 -2.33 9.37
CA ALA A 26 -9.79 -3.35 8.71
C ALA A 26 -10.24 -4.43 9.69
N ARG A 27 -9.33 -4.92 10.54
CA ARG A 27 -9.67 -5.89 11.59
C ARG A 27 -10.67 -5.34 12.61
N LYS A 28 -10.50 -4.10 13.05
CA LYS A 28 -11.38 -3.49 14.05
C LYS A 28 -12.80 -3.27 13.51
N LEU A 29 -12.92 -2.99 12.22
CA LEU A 29 -14.21 -2.79 11.54
C LEU A 29 -14.82 -4.09 10.99
N GLY A 30 -14.05 -5.17 10.88
CA GLY A 30 -14.46 -6.38 10.17
C GLY A 30 -14.56 -6.19 8.64
N TRP A 31 -13.78 -5.25 8.10
CA TRP A 31 -13.79 -4.84 6.70
C TRP A 31 -12.68 -5.55 5.89
N CYS A 32 -12.85 -5.57 4.57
CA CYS A 32 -11.81 -6.01 3.65
C CYS A 32 -10.57 -5.10 3.72
N LEU A 33 -9.40 -5.65 3.40
CA LEU A 33 -8.14 -4.91 3.32
C LEU A 33 -7.57 -5.04 1.90
N LEU A 34 -7.26 -3.91 1.28
CA LEU A 34 -6.46 -3.83 0.06
C LEU A 34 -5.11 -3.20 0.38
N ASP A 35 -4.03 -3.99 0.25
CA ASP A 35 -2.65 -3.47 0.15
C ASP A 35 -2.29 -3.35 -1.34
N SER A 36 -2.53 -2.17 -1.92
CA SER A 36 -2.18 -1.94 -3.33
C SER A 36 -0.66 -2.02 -3.56
N GLY A 37 0.14 -1.67 -2.55
CA GLY A 37 1.59 -1.76 -2.62
C GLY A 37 2.08 -3.20 -2.79
N ALA A 38 1.41 -4.16 -2.15
CA ALA A 38 1.68 -5.58 -2.33
C ALA A 38 1.44 -6.04 -3.78
N LEU A 39 0.38 -5.56 -4.46
CA LEU A 39 0.12 -5.90 -5.86
C LEU A 39 1.25 -5.47 -6.79
N TYR A 40 1.73 -4.23 -6.67
CA TYR A 40 2.86 -3.76 -7.48
C TYR A 40 4.18 -4.48 -7.13
N ARG A 41 4.38 -4.85 -5.86
CA ARG A 41 5.54 -5.67 -5.44
C ARG A 41 5.48 -7.08 -6.01
N LEU A 42 4.31 -7.70 -6.01
CA LEU A 42 4.10 -9.02 -6.61
C LEU A 42 4.36 -8.99 -8.11
N LEU A 43 3.88 -7.98 -8.81
CA LEU A 43 4.15 -7.83 -10.24
C LEU A 43 5.65 -7.68 -10.52
N ALA A 44 6.34 -6.82 -9.77
CA ALA A 44 7.79 -6.65 -9.91
C ALA A 44 8.57 -7.92 -9.56
N PHE A 45 8.10 -8.69 -8.57
CA PHE A 45 8.69 -9.97 -8.19
C PHE A 45 8.47 -11.05 -9.26
N ALA A 46 7.23 -11.20 -9.73
CA ALA A 46 6.87 -12.11 -10.82
C ALA A 46 7.66 -11.79 -12.09
N ALA A 47 7.76 -10.51 -12.46
CA ALA A 47 8.50 -10.09 -13.64
C ALA A 47 9.96 -10.55 -13.57
N ARG A 48 10.62 -10.41 -12.42
CA ARG A 48 11.99 -10.91 -12.22
C ARG A 48 12.08 -12.43 -12.33
N ASN A 49 11.17 -13.17 -11.72
CA ASN A 49 11.17 -14.63 -11.76
C ASN A 49 10.98 -15.16 -13.19
N HIS A 50 10.17 -14.46 -13.99
CA HIS A 50 9.91 -14.79 -15.40
C HIS A 50 10.91 -14.17 -16.38
N GLY A 51 11.96 -13.47 -15.90
CA GLY A 51 12.97 -12.82 -16.74
C GLY A 51 12.43 -11.65 -17.59
N VAL A 52 11.30 -11.05 -17.17
CA VAL A 52 10.69 -9.90 -17.83
C VAL A 52 11.36 -8.61 -17.34
N ASP A 53 11.84 -7.80 -18.27
CA ASP A 53 12.40 -6.48 -18.00
C ASP A 53 11.33 -5.53 -17.43
N LEU A 54 11.64 -4.82 -16.35
CA LEU A 54 10.73 -3.86 -15.71
C LEU A 54 10.44 -2.61 -16.56
N THR A 55 11.15 -2.43 -17.67
CA THR A 55 10.92 -1.38 -18.67
C THR A 55 10.01 -1.84 -19.82
N ASN A 56 9.75 -3.15 -19.95
CA ASN A 56 8.89 -3.69 -20.99
C ASN A 56 7.41 -3.61 -20.59
N GLU A 57 6.79 -2.47 -20.86
CA GLU A 57 5.43 -2.15 -20.46
C GLU A 57 4.38 -3.15 -20.98
N GLU A 58 4.47 -3.60 -22.23
CA GLU A 58 3.51 -4.56 -22.79
C GLU A 58 3.62 -5.94 -22.12
N ALA A 59 4.83 -6.42 -21.86
CA ALA A 59 5.02 -7.68 -21.14
C ALA A 59 4.51 -7.59 -19.69
N LEU A 60 4.78 -6.48 -19.01
CA LEU A 60 4.30 -6.24 -17.65
C LEU A 60 2.77 -6.12 -17.58
N LYS A 61 2.15 -5.48 -18.57
CA LYS A 61 0.68 -5.38 -18.68
C LYS A 61 0.05 -6.78 -18.80
N LEU A 62 0.60 -7.63 -19.65
CA LEU A 62 0.14 -9.02 -19.81
C LEU A 62 0.31 -9.82 -18.52
N LEU A 63 1.46 -9.67 -17.86
CA LEU A 63 1.73 -10.32 -16.58
C LEU A 63 0.78 -9.84 -15.48
N ALA A 64 0.52 -8.53 -15.40
CA ALA A 64 -0.41 -7.94 -14.44
C ALA A 64 -1.85 -8.47 -14.62
N ALA A 65 -2.29 -8.63 -15.87
CA ALA A 65 -3.61 -9.13 -16.20
C ALA A 65 -3.83 -10.60 -15.79
N HIS A 66 -2.77 -11.41 -15.81
CA HIS A 66 -2.82 -12.85 -15.51
C HIS A 66 -2.16 -13.22 -14.18
N LEU A 67 -1.86 -12.23 -13.32
CA LEU A 67 -1.16 -12.45 -12.07
C LEU A 67 -1.99 -13.38 -11.16
N ASP A 68 -1.52 -14.61 -10.93
CA ASP A 68 -2.17 -15.57 -10.04
C ASP A 68 -1.78 -15.27 -8.60
N VAL A 69 -2.49 -14.33 -7.97
CA VAL A 69 -2.30 -13.95 -6.57
C VAL A 69 -3.54 -14.25 -5.74
N GLN A 70 -3.30 -14.85 -4.57
CA GLN A 70 -4.29 -15.06 -3.52
C GLN A 70 -3.83 -14.36 -2.23
N PHE A 71 -4.75 -13.64 -1.62
CA PHE A 71 -4.54 -12.93 -0.37
C PHE A 71 -5.31 -13.65 0.74
N GLU A 72 -4.59 -14.43 1.55
CA GLU A 72 -5.16 -15.21 2.65
C GLU A 72 -5.09 -14.41 3.95
N ALA A 73 -6.24 -14.26 4.61
CA ALA A 73 -6.28 -13.75 5.97
C ALA A 73 -5.66 -14.79 6.92
N THR A 74 -4.66 -14.40 7.71
CA THR A 74 -4.10 -15.29 8.74
C THR A 74 -4.83 -15.11 10.08
N ALA A 75 -4.69 -16.09 10.97
CA ALA A 75 -5.21 -16.02 12.32
C ALA A 75 -4.71 -14.76 13.06
N ALA A 76 -5.48 -14.33 14.06
CA ALA A 76 -5.32 -13.06 14.74
C ALA A 76 -3.85 -12.73 15.10
N GLY A 77 -3.28 -11.75 14.40
CA GLY A 77 -1.95 -11.19 14.69
C GLY A 77 -0.85 -11.49 13.66
N GLN A 78 -1.03 -12.42 12.72
CA GLN A 78 0.05 -12.86 11.82
C GLN A 78 0.11 -12.15 10.45
N GLY A 79 -0.71 -11.12 10.23
CA GLY A 79 -0.72 -10.34 8.99
C GLY A 79 -1.54 -10.99 7.87
N GLN A 80 -1.17 -10.71 6.63
CA GLN A 80 -1.79 -11.29 5.43
C GLN A 80 -0.79 -12.20 4.76
N ARG A 81 -1.19 -13.44 4.46
CA ARG A 81 -0.40 -14.40 3.70
C ARG A 81 -0.69 -14.20 2.22
N ILE A 82 0.36 -14.15 1.43
CA ILE A 82 0.30 -13.80 0.01
C ILE A 82 0.88 -14.96 -0.78
N ILE A 83 0.02 -15.61 -1.56
CA ILE A 83 0.39 -16.71 -2.43
C ILE A 83 0.48 -16.17 -3.86
N LEU A 84 1.59 -16.45 -4.55
CA LEU A 84 1.81 -16.15 -5.96
C LEU A 84 2.14 -17.46 -6.67
N GLU A 85 1.36 -17.83 -7.69
CA GLU A 85 1.59 -19.05 -8.49
C GLU A 85 1.71 -20.32 -7.62
N GLY A 86 0.97 -20.37 -6.51
CA GLY A 86 0.98 -21.47 -5.54
C GLY A 86 2.08 -21.39 -4.47
N GLU A 87 2.99 -20.41 -4.52
CA GLU A 87 4.07 -20.24 -3.54
C GLU A 87 3.81 -19.10 -2.55
N ASP A 88 4.20 -19.30 -1.29
CA ASP A 88 4.12 -18.25 -0.27
C ASP A 88 5.26 -17.23 -0.44
N VAL A 89 4.90 -16.04 -0.90
CA VAL A 89 5.84 -14.95 -1.18
C VAL A 89 5.72 -13.80 -0.17
N THR A 90 5.01 -14.01 0.94
CA THR A 90 4.66 -12.98 1.94
C THR A 90 5.88 -12.17 2.42
N HIS A 91 6.99 -12.86 2.64
CA HIS A 91 8.25 -12.22 3.07
C HIS A 91 9.12 -11.79 1.88
N ALA A 92 9.14 -12.56 0.80
CA ALA A 92 9.96 -12.30 -0.38
C ALA A 92 9.66 -10.94 -1.01
N ILE A 93 8.38 -10.54 -1.07
CA ILE A 93 7.99 -9.25 -1.67
C ILE A 93 8.29 -8.01 -0.80
N ARG A 94 8.72 -8.21 0.45
CA ARG A 94 8.92 -7.13 1.45
C ARG A 94 10.36 -6.61 1.49
N ASN A 95 11.26 -7.11 0.66
CA ASN A 95 12.62 -6.57 0.53
C ASN A 95 12.64 -5.24 -0.26
N GLU A 96 13.74 -4.48 -0.15
CA GLU A 96 13.86 -3.16 -0.79
C GLU A 96 14.04 -3.23 -2.30
N GLN A 97 14.71 -4.26 -2.82
CA GLN A 97 14.89 -4.41 -4.26
C GLN A 97 13.55 -4.60 -4.99
N VAL A 98 12.63 -5.38 -4.41
CA VAL A 98 11.26 -5.54 -4.89
C VAL A 98 10.46 -4.25 -4.67
N GLY A 99 10.68 -3.55 -3.57
CA GLY A 99 10.08 -2.22 -3.32
C GLY A 99 10.45 -1.18 -4.37
N SER A 100 11.70 -1.16 -4.81
CA SER A 100 12.19 -0.31 -5.89
C SER A 100 11.61 -0.71 -7.24
N GLY A 101 11.60 -2.02 -7.55
CA GLY A 101 10.94 -2.55 -8.75
C GLY A 101 9.46 -2.22 -8.80
N ALA A 102 8.75 -2.29 -7.67
CA ALA A 102 7.35 -1.89 -7.55
C ALA A 102 7.14 -0.41 -7.90
N SER A 103 8.04 0.47 -7.45
CA SER A 103 7.99 1.91 -7.76
C SER A 103 8.22 2.17 -9.26
N GLN A 104 9.08 1.38 -9.93
CA GLN A 104 9.31 1.45 -11.37
C GLN A 104 8.08 0.98 -12.17
N VAL A 105 7.56 -0.23 -11.92
CA VAL A 105 6.40 -0.74 -12.68
C VAL A 105 5.14 0.10 -12.44
N ALA A 106 5.01 0.69 -11.25
CA ALA A 106 3.88 1.54 -10.91
C ALA A 106 3.91 2.93 -11.57
N SER A 107 5.00 3.30 -12.28
CA SER A 107 5.03 4.51 -13.11
C SER A 107 4.57 4.28 -14.55
N LEU A 108 4.31 3.01 -14.94
CA LEU A 108 3.87 2.65 -16.29
C LEU A 108 2.34 2.68 -16.40
N PRO A 109 1.75 3.54 -17.25
CA PRO A 109 0.29 3.68 -17.36
C PRO A 109 -0.44 2.37 -17.65
N ALA A 110 0.04 1.55 -18.59
CA ALA A 110 -0.65 0.33 -19.00
C ALA A 110 -0.69 -0.72 -17.88
N VAL A 111 0.35 -0.77 -17.04
CA VAL A 111 0.39 -1.62 -15.84
C VAL A 111 -0.66 -1.18 -14.82
N ARG A 112 -0.79 0.14 -14.60
CA ARG A 112 -1.78 0.68 -13.67
C ARG A 112 -3.20 0.37 -14.13
N ASP A 113 -3.47 0.55 -15.42
CA ASP A 113 -4.77 0.26 -16.01
C ASP A 113 -5.14 -1.22 -15.85
N ALA A 114 -4.19 -2.13 -16.07
CA ALA A 114 -4.39 -3.56 -15.88
C ALA A 114 -4.72 -3.92 -14.41
N LEU A 115 -4.07 -3.26 -13.44
CA LEU A 115 -4.31 -3.51 -12.02
C LEU A 115 -5.52 -2.74 -11.46
N LEU A 116 -6.06 -1.74 -12.15
CA LEU A 116 -7.12 -0.88 -11.63
C LEU A 116 -8.42 -1.65 -11.36
N LEU A 117 -8.83 -2.50 -12.29
CA LEU A 117 -10.02 -3.34 -12.13
C LEU A 117 -9.87 -4.30 -10.95
N ARG A 118 -8.68 -4.90 -10.81
CA ARG A 118 -8.38 -5.81 -9.69
C ARG A 118 -8.46 -5.09 -8.35
N GLN A 119 -7.90 -3.88 -8.24
CA GLN A 119 -7.97 -3.08 -7.01
C GLN A 119 -9.42 -2.73 -6.65
N ARG A 120 -10.22 -2.30 -7.63
CA ARG A 120 -11.64 -1.98 -7.40
C ARG A 120 -12.48 -3.19 -7.02
N ALA A 121 -12.09 -4.39 -7.42
CA ALA A 121 -12.79 -5.62 -7.04
C ALA A 121 -12.69 -5.94 -5.53
N PHE A 122 -11.74 -5.35 -4.79
CA PHE A 122 -11.68 -5.49 -3.33
C PHE A 122 -12.78 -4.71 -2.59
N GLN A 123 -13.55 -3.85 -3.28
CA GLN A 123 -14.65 -3.10 -2.68
C GLN A 123 -15.87 -4.02 -2.49
N GLU A 124 -15.83 -4.81 -1.43
CA GLU A 124 -16.88 -5.74 -1.03
C GLU A 124 -17.47 -5.36 0.34
N GLU A 125 -18.68 -5.83 0.61
CA GLU A 125 -19.34 -5.65 1.91
C GLU A 125 -18.56 -6.39 3.03
N PRO A 126 -18.52 -5.87 4.27
CA PRO A 126 -19.22 -4.67 4.77
C PRO A 126 -18.50 -3.34 4.49
N GLY A 127 -17.35 -3.37 3.83
CA GLY A 127 -16.54 -2.19 3.54
C GLY A 127 -15.08 -2.54 3.23
N LEU A 128 -14.31 -1.55 2.79
CA LEU A 128 -12.91 -1.70 2.39
C LEU A 128 -12.02 -0.65 3.04
N VAL A 129 -10.88 -1.08 3.60
CA VAL A 129 -9.74 -0.21 3.91
C VAL A 129 -8.68 -0.39 2.83
N ALA A 130 -8.37 0.67 2.09
CA ALA A 130 -7.42 0.64 0.97
C ALA A 130 -6.14 1.42 1.31
N ASP A 131 -5.00 0.72 1.39
CA ASP A 131 -3.65 1.29 1.56
C ASP A 131 -2.97 1.50 0.20
N GLY A 132 -2.44 2.69 -0.04
CA GLY A 132 -1.65 2.96 -1.24
C GLY A 132 -0.96 4.32 -1.34
N ARG A 133 -0.97 4.84 -2.57
CA ARG A 133 -0.37 6.12 -2.96
C ARG A 133 -1.38 7.07 -3.60
N ASP A 134 -2.36 6.51 -4.29
CA ASP A 134 -3.38 7.22 -5.07
C ASP A 134 -4.78 6.59 -4.91
N MET A 135 -5.03 5.93 -3.78
CA MET A 135 -6.31 5.29 -3.50
C MET A 135 -7.44 6.33 -3.46
N GLY A 136 -7.26 7.45 -2.75
CA GLY A 136 -8.25 8.51 -2.62
C GLY A 136 -8.30 9.50 -3.79
N THR A 137 -7.33 9.46 -4.71
CA THR A 137 -7.25 10.38 -5.86
C THR A 137 -7.63 9.73 -7.18
N VAL A 138 -7.37 8.44 -7.37
CA VAL A 138 -7.55 7.74 -8.66
C VAL A 138 -8.39 6.47 -8.51
N VAL A 139 -8.07 5.59 -7.56
CA VAL A 139 -8.72 4.27 -7.47
C VAL A 139 -10.15 4.39 -6.94
N PHE A 140 -10.32 5.10 -5.82
CA PHE A 140 -11.56 5.35 -5.08
C PHE A 140 -11.73 6.86 -4.81
N PRO A 141 -11.91 7.69 -5.85
CA PRO A 141 -12.09 9.14 -5.68
C PRO A 141 -13.37 9.51 -4.91
N ASP A 142 -14.34 8.59 -4.84
CA ASP A 142 -15.61 8.80 -4.12
C ASP A 142 -15.58 8.23 -2.68
N ALA A 143 -14.41 7.85 -2.16
CA ALA A 143 -14.29 7.31 -0.81
C ALA A 143 -14.77 8.31 0.25
N PRO A 144 -15.69 7.93 1.16
CA PRO A 144 -16.26 8.84 2.17
C PRO A 144 -15.24 9.32 3.22
N LEU A 145 -14.12 8.60 3.41
CA LEU A 145 -13.00 9.04 4.24
C LEU A 145 -11.68 8.76 3.55
N LYS A 146 -10.86 9.81 3.42
CA LYS A 146 -9.54 9.76 2.82
C LYS A 146 -8.53 10.29 3.81
N ILE A 147 -7.53 9.47 4.12
CA ILE A 147 -6.42 9.83 5.00
C ILE A 147 -5.15 9.90 4.17
N PHE A 148 -4.39 10.97 4.33
CA PHE A 148 -3.03 11.08 3.81
C PHE A 148 -2.05 11.02 4.99
N LEU A 149 -1.47 9.84 5.22
CA LEU A 149 -0.60 9.53 6.35
C LEU A 149 0.87 9.77 6.00
N THR A 150 1.46 10.78 6.62
CA THR A 150 2.86 11.18 6.41
C THR A 150 3.72 10.92 7.65
N ALA A 151 5.04 11.03 7.48
CA ALA A 151 6.04 11.16 8.54
C ALA A 151 7.33 11.68 7.90
N SER A 152 8.23 12.27 8.69
CA SER A 152 9.55 12.67 8.21
C SER A 152 10.32 11.50 7.59
N ALA A 153 11.21 11.78 6.62
CA ALA A 153 11.99 10.73 5.96
C ALA A 153 12.91 10.00 6.95
N GLU A 154 13.47 10.76 7.89
CA GLU A 154 14.33 10.30 8.97
C GLU A 154 13.60 9.33 9.89
N GLU A 155 12.37 9.66 10.31
CA GLU A 155 11.60 8.78 11.18
C GLU A 155 11.15 7.52 10.44
N ARG A 156 10.79 7.62 9.16
CA ARG A 156 10.45 6.45 8.32
C ARG A 156 11.66 5.53 8.13
N ALA A 157 12.84 6.10 7.88
CA ALA A 157 14.11 5.36 7.80
C ALA A 157 14.45 4.69 9.14
N ARG A 158 14.29 5.41 10.26
CA ARG A 158 14.52 4.87 11.61
C ARG A 158 13.60 3.70 11.92
N ARG A 159 12.29 3.83 11.67
CA ARG A 159 11.31 2.73 11.86
C ARG A 159 11.69 1.50 11.04
N ARG A 160 12.09 1.71 9.78
CA ARG A 160 12.51 0.63 8.89
C ARG A 160 13.80 -0.04 9.36
N TYR A 161 14.79 0.74 9.77
CA TYR A 161 16.04 0.27 10.34
C TYR A 161 15.79 -0.63 11.56
N LEU A 162 14.93 -0.20 12.50
CA LEU A 162 14.57 -1.00 13.67
C LEU A 162 13.89 -2.32 13.29
N GLN A 163 13.01 -2.32 12.28
CA GLN A 163 12.35 -3.54 11.79
C GLN A 163 13.33 -4.55 11.18
N LEU A 164 14.32 -4.08 10.42
CA LEU A 164 15.32 -4.93 9.76
C LEU A 164 16.35 -5.44 10.79
N LYS A 165 16.81 -4.58 11.69
CA LYS A 165 17.70 -4.97 12.79
C LYS A 165 17.06 -6.04 13.70
N ALA A 166 15.75 -5.95 13.95
CA ALA A 166 15.02 -6.96 14.73
C ALA A 166 14.96 -8.34 14.05
N LYS A 167 15.18 -8.42 12.73
CA LYS A 167 15.28 -9.66 11.96
C LYS A 167 16.70 -10.20 11.84
N GLY A 168 17.69 -9.46 12.33
CA GLY A 168 19.11 -9.80 12.21
C GLY A 168 19.76 -9.34 10.92
N ASP A 169 19.10 -8.48 10.14
CA ASP A 169 19.68 -7.92 8.92
C ASP A 169 20.71 -6.82 9.26
N ASP A 170 21.85 -6.83 8.57
CA ASP A 170 22.86 -5.77 8.66
C ASP A 170 22.54 -4.69 7.61
N VAL A 171 22.07 -3.54 8.09
CA VAL A 171 21.61 -2.43 7.23
C VAL A 171 22.09 -1.10 7.78
N SER A 172 22.43 -0.17 6.89
CA SER A 172 22.79 1.19 7.27
C SER A 172 21.55 2.10 7.31
N LEU A 173 21.41 2.87 8.38
CA LEU A 173 20.37 3.91 8.48
C LEU A 173 20.51 4.96 7.37
N SER A 174 21.75 5.33 7.00
CA SER A 174 21.98 6.33 5.94
C SER A 174 21.53 5.81 4.58
N SER A 175 21.90 4.57 4.25
CA SER A 175 21.49 3.94 2.99
C SER A 175 19.97 3.79 2.90
N LEU A 176 19.31 3.41 4.00
CA LEU A 176 17.84 3.35 4.05
C LEU A 176 17.18 4.72 3.85
N LEU A 177 17.77 5.78 4.41
CA LEU A 177 17.27 7.15 4.20
C LEU A 177 17.36 7.54 2.72
N ASP A 178 18.52 7.31 2.09
CA ASP A 178 18.74 7.63 0.67
C ASP A 178 17.77 6.86 -0.23
N GLU A 179 17.58 5.56 0.02
CA GLU A 179 16.62 4.72 -0.70
C GLU A 179 15.17 5.21 -0.56
N ILE A 180 14.79 5.63 0.66
CA ILE A 180 13.47 6.18 0.94
C ILE A 180 13.26 7.50 0.21
N CYS A 181 14.22 8.43 0.27
CA CYS A 181 14.14 9.71 -0.41
C CYS A 181 14.05 9.54 -1.94
N ALA A 182 14.92 8.72 -2.53
CA ALA A 182 14.90 8.43 -3.96
C ALA A 182 13.57 7.80 -4.42
N ARG A 183 12.96 6.98 -3.55
CA ARG A 183 11.64 6.40 -3.80
C ARG A 183 10.54 7.45 -3.69
N ASP A 184 10.55 8.30 -2.69
CA ASP A 184 9.52 9.33 -2.51
C ASP A 184 9.57 10.37 -3.63
N GLU A 185 10.76 10.74 -4.09
CA GLU A 185 10.95 11.57 -5.30
C GLU A 185 10.31 10.91 -6.51
N ARG A 186 10.63 9.63 -6.76
CA ARG A 186 10.01 8.88 -7.87
C ARG A 186 8.51 8.79 -7.72
N ASP A 187 7.98 8.52 -6.52
CA ASP A 187 6.55 8.38 -6.25
C ASP A 187 5.81 9.72 -6.44
N THR A 188 6.43 10.84 -6.11
CA THR A 188 5.83 12.19 -6.20
C THR A 188 5.94 12.79 -7.61
N GLN A 189 7.01 12.52 -8.34
CA GLN A 189 7.28 13.10 -9.66
C GLN A 189 6.66 12.32 -10.83
N ARG A 190 5.92 11.23 -10.58
CA ARG A 190 5.33 10.44 -11.67
C ARG A 190 4.32 11.27 -12.47
N ALA A 191 4.38 11.12 -13.78
CA ALA A 191 3.42 11.75 -14.69
C ALA A 191 1.99 11.23 -14.47
N VAL A 192 1.84 9.96 -14.07
CA VAL A 192 0.54 9.32 -13.82
C VAL A 192 0.42 8.94 -12.34
N ALA A 193 -0.72 9.31 -11.74
CA ALA A 193 -1.05 9.03 -10.35
C ALA A 193 0.08 9.36 -9.36
N PRO A 194 0.59 10.61 -9.35
CA PRO A 194 1.64 11.01 -8.42
C PRO A 194 1.15 10.88 -6.97
N LEU A 195 2.08 10.57 -6.06
CA LEU A 195 1.83 10.61 -4.63
C LEU A 195 1.49 12.03 -4.20
N LYS A 196 0.19 12.30 -4.01
CA LYS A 196 -0.31 13.56 -3.49
C LYS A 196 -1.60 13.34 -2.69
N PRO A 197 -1.86 14.15 -1.66
CA PRO A 197 -3.14 14.09 -0.96
C PRO A 197 -4.29 14.43 -1.91
N ALA A 198 -5.43 13.77 -1.74
CA ALA A 198 -6.68 14.24 -2.34
C ALA A 198 -7.07 15.59 -1.70
N HIS A 199 -7.82 16.42 -2.43
CA HIS A 199 -8.22 17.74 -1.97
C HIS A 199 -9.03 17.72 -0.65
N ASP A 200 -9.76 16.63 -0.43
CA ASP A 200 -10.62 16.35 0.72
C ASP A 200 -9.99 15.34 1.69
N ALA A 201 -8.71 14.99 1.51
CA ALA A 201 -8.01 14.09 2.41
C ALA A 201 -7.59 14.78 3.70
N ILE A 202 -7.79 14.09 4.82
CA ILE A 202 -7.25 14.50 6.12
C ILE A 202 -5.76 14.19 6.12
N GLN A 203 -4.94 15.22 6.29
CA GLN A 203 -3.49 15.05 6.45
C GLN A 203 -3.18 14.67 7.89
N LEU A 204 -2.51 13.54 8.08
CA LEU A 204 -2.14 13.02 9.40
C LEU A 204 -0.64 12.79 9.42
N ASP A 205 0.08 13.64 10.15
CA ASP A 205 1.52 13.44 10.39
C ASP A 205 1.73 12.49 11.57
N SER A 206 2.37 11.36 11.31
CA SER A 206 2.67 10.32 12.30
C SER A 206 4.07 10.38 12.87
N THR A 207 4.86 11.42 12.57
CA THR A 207 6.28 11.53 12.98
C THR A 207 6.45 11.31 14.49
N GLU A 208 5.62 11.96 15.31
CA GLU A 208 5.67 11.87 16.76
C GLU A 208 4.52 11.05 17.37
N LEU A 209 3.73 10.37 16.53
CA LEU A 209 2.57 9.61 16.97
C LEU A 209 2.86 8.11 17.00
N SER A 210 2.35 7.43 18.02
CA SER A 210 2.28 5.97 18.03
C SER A 210 1.23 5.45 17.04
N ILE A 211 1.33 4.17 16.67
CA ILE A 211 0.34 3.53 15.78
C ILE A 211 -1.07 3.58 16.40
N GLU A 212 -1.17 3.43 17.72
CA GLU A 212 -2.42 3.49 18.47
C GLU A 212 -3.05 4.88 18.40
N GLN A 213 -2.25 5.94 18.57
CA GLN A 213 -2.71 7.32 18.45
C GLN A 213 -3.18 7.66 17.03
N VAL A 214 -2.46 7.18 16.02
CA VAL A 214 -2.89 7.32 14.61
C VAL A 214 -4.22 6.61 14.38
N LEU A 215 -4.35 5.37 14.86
CA LEU A 215 -5.57 4.57 14.72
C LEU A 215 -6.75 5.25 15.43
N GLU A 216 -6.57 5.76 16.64
CA GLU A 216 -7.59 6.47 17.41
C GLU A 216 -8.11 7.72 16.70
N ARG A 217 -7.21 8.52 16.10
CA ARG A 217 -7.61 9.67 15.28
C ARG A 217 -8.47 9.25 14.10
N ILE A 218 -8.06 8.21 13.36
CA ILE A 218 -8.84 7.73 12.21
C ILE A 218 -10.21 7.21 12.64
N LEU A 219 -10.28 6.46 13.74
CA LEU A 219 -11.56 5.99 14.30
C LEU A 219 -12.48 7.11 14.72
N SER A 220 -11.93 8.21 15.25
CA SER A 220 -12.70 9.40 15.61
C SER A 220 -13.34 10.03 14.38
N GLU A 221 -12.60 10.14 13.26
CA GLU A 221 -13.11 10.65 11.99
C GLU A 221 -14.20 9.74 11.38
N ILE A 222 -14.09 8.43 11.56
CA ILE A 222 -15.10 7.44 11.16
C ILE A 222 -16.39 7.64 11.96
N ALA A 223 -16.29 7.77 13.28
CA ALA A 223 -17.44 7.98 14.15
C ALA A 223 -18.16 9.30 13.83
N LEU A 224 -17.41 10.39 13.61
CA LEU A 224 -17.96 11.70 13.23
C LEU A 224 -18.74 11.68 11.92
N ARG A 225 -18.36 10.81 10.96
CA ARG A 225 -19.00 10.70 9.64
C ARG A 225 -20.06 9.59 9.55
N GLY A 226 -20.20 8.76 10.58
CA GLY A 226 -21.15 7.63 10.56
C GLY A 226 -20.82 6.59 9.49
N ILE A 227 -19.54 6.37 9.18
CA ILE A 227 -19.10 5.48 8.07
C ILE A 227 -19.15 4.00 8.46
N ALA A 228 -19.08 3.69 9.76
CA ALA A 228 -19.23 2.35 10.30
C ALA A 228 -20.30 2.40 11.38
N GLY A 229 -21.53 2.06 11.01
CA GLY A 229 -22.71 1.97 11.86
C GLY A 229 -23.42 0.64 11.69
#